data_AF-A0A971X0S9-F1
#
_entry.id   AF-A0A971X0S9-F1
#
_cell.length_a   1.000
_cell.length_b   1.000
_cell.length_c   1.000
_cell.angle_alpha   90.00
_cell.angle_beta   90.00
_cell.angle_gamma   90.00
#
_symmetry.space_group_name_H-M   'P 1'
#
loop_
_entity.id
_entity.type
_entity.pdbx_description
1 polymer ?
#
loop_
_entity_poly.entity_id
_entity_poly.type
_entity_poly.pdbx_seq_one_letter_code
_entity_poly.pdbx_strand_id
1 'polypeptide(L)'
;MLSCFRLYRERGWHPISAEDYRAAWLRWGGSVATHPDVVERLAHLAGIAVRYLGCSVNGELQAAIPTWGRHIALAKEVLKQQKKRGVFDL
;
A
#
# COMPACT_ATOMS: atom_id res chain seq x y z
N MET A 1 4.75 21.56 0.71
CA MET A 1 3.65 22.06 1.55
C MET A 1 2.50 21.07 1.79
N LEU A 2 2.31 20.01 0.96
CA LEU A 2 1.28 18.98 1.20
C LEU A 2 1.61 17.98 2.32
N SER A 3 2.83 17.99 2.86
CA SER A 3 3.25 17.05 3.90
C SER A 3 2.50 17.25 5.23
N CYS A 4 2.04 18.46 5.55
CA CYS A 4 1.27 18.71 6.78
C CYS A 4 -0.13 18.05 6.73
N PHE A 5 -0.71 17.87 5.54
CA PHE A 5 -1.97 17.13 5.36
C PHE A 5 -1.79 15.62 5.55
N ARG A 6 -0.56 15.12 5.65
CA ARG A 6 -0.29 13.70 5.89
C ARG A 6 -0.90 13.27 7.22
N LEU A 7 -0.75 14.06 8.28
CA LEU A 7 -1.35 13.79 9.60
C LEU A 7 -2.88 13.74 9.55
N TYR A 8 -3.49 14.61 8.74
CA TYR A 8 -4.93 14.63 8.57
C TYR A 8 -5.43 13.43 7.74
N ARG A 9 -4.71 13.08 6.67
CA ARG A 9 -5.08 12.00 5.75
C ARG A 9 -4.79 10.60 6.30
N GLU A 10 -3.71 10.44 7.06
CA GLU A 10 -3.34 9.20 7.75
C GLU A 10 -4.01 9.12 9.14
N ARG A 11 -4.95 10.02 9.48
CA ARG A 11 -5.66 9.95 10.75
C ARG A 11 -6.45 8.64 10.85
N GLY A 12 -6.23 7.88 11.91
CA GLY A 12 -6.80 6.54 12.11
C GLY A 12 -6.01 5.42 11.44
N TRP A 13 -5.04 5.76 10.58
CA TRP A 13 -4.10 4.81 9.99
C TRP A 13 -2.81 4.79 10.78
N HIS A 14 -2.30 3.60 11.06
CA HIS A 14 -1.00 3.39 11.68
C HIS A 14 -0.15 2.46 10.83
N PRO A 15 1.19 2.56 10.89
CA PRO A 15 2.06 1.56 10.28
C PRO A 15 1.74 0.15 10.81
N ILE A 16 1.78 -0.83 9.91
CA ILE A 16 1.73 -2.26 10.26
C ILE A 16 2.88 -2.99 9.55
N SER A 17 3.20 -4.19 10.00
CA SER A 17 4.22 -5.02 9.34
C SER A 17 3.72 -5.60 8.01
N ALA A 18 4.64 -6.11 7.20
CA ALA A 18 4.29 -6.84 5.98
C ALA A 18 3.55 -8.14 6.32
N GLU A 19 3.90 -8.77 7.45
CA GLU A 19 3.27 -9.96 7.99
C GLU A 19 1.83 -9.69 8.41
N ASP A 20 1.57 -8.59 9.12
CA ASP A 20 0.21 -8.17 9.50
C ASP A 20 -0.65 -7.91 8.27
N TYR A 21 -0.08 -7.25 7.25
CA TYR A 21 -0.77 -7.02 5.98
C TYR A 21 -1.08 -8.33 5.27
N ARG A 22 -0.13 -9.26 5.21
CA ARG A 22 -0.32 -10.57 4.59
C ARG A 22 -1.41 -11.37 5.32
N ALA A 23 -1.40 -11.37 6.64
CA ALA A 23 -2.43 -12.02 7.45
C ALA A 23 -3.82 -11.40 7.21
N ALA A 24 -3.91 -10.06 7.16
CA ALA A 24 -5.14 -9.35 6.85
C ALA A 24 -5.67 -9.69 5.45
N TRP A 25 -4.79 -9.72 4.44
CA TRP A 25 -5.16 -10.06 3.06
C TRP A 25 -5.60 -11.52 2.95
N LEU A 26 -4.92 -12.46 3.62
CA LEU A 26 -5.33 -13.87 3.63
C LEU A 26 -6.67 -14.08 4.36
N ARG A 27 -6.97 -13.28 5.38
CA ARG A 27 -8.23 -13.35 6.14
C ARG A 27 -9.42 -12.78 5.37
N TRP A 28 -9.27 -11.61 4.76
CA TRP A 28 -10.39 -10.88 4.14
C TRP A 28 -10.40 -10.95 2.62
N GLY A 29 -9.31 -11.38 2.00
CA GLY A 29 -9.11 -11.33 0.57
C GLY A 29 -8.88 -9.91 0.05
N GLY A 30 -8.91 -9.78 -1.27
CA GLY A 30 -8.73 -8.52 -1.96
C GLY A 30 -8.55 -8.73 -3.47
N SER A 31 -8.16 -7.67 -4.16
CA SER A 31 -7.76 -7.80 -5.56
C SER A 31 -6.42 -8.50 -5.68
N VAL A 32 -6.20 -9.22 -6.79
CA VAL A 32 -4.88 -9.77 -7.15
C VAL A 32 -3.81 -8.67 -7.17
N ALA A 33 -4.19 -7.46 -7.57
CA ALA A 33 -3.28 -6.32 -7.54
C ALA A 33 -2.80 -5.99 -6.10
N THR A 34 -3.63 -6.17 -5.08
CA THR A 34 -3.24 -5.92 -3.69
C THR A 34 -2.61 -7.14 -3.01
N HIS A 35 -2.43 -8.26 -3.72
CA HIS A 35 -1.82 -9.46 -3.15
C HIS A 35 -0.42 -9.14 -2.59
N PRO A 36 -0.06 -9.60 -1.37
CA PRO A 36 1.22 -9.28 -0.73
C PRO A 36 2.42 -9.52 -1.63
N ASP A 37 2.49 -10.70 -2.27
CA ASP A 37 3.61 -11.07 -3.13
C ASP A 37 3.65 -10.25 -4.44
N VAL A 38 2.49 -9.84 -4.96
CA VAL A 38 2.40 -8.95 -6.12
C VAL A 38 2.93 -7.58 -5.73
N VAL A 39 2.42 -7.00 -4.64
CA VAL A 39 2.86 -5.71 -4.12
C VAL A 39 4.37 -5.69 -3.85
N GLU A 40 4.90 -6.72 -3.19
CA GLU A 40 6.32 -6.85 -2.85
C GLU A 40 7.20 -6.96 -4.10
N ARG A 41 6.82 -7.82 -5.05
CA ARG A 41 7.57 -7.98 -6.30
C ARG A 41 7.56 -6.72 -7.14
N LEU A 42 6.43 -6.03 -7.20
CA LEU A 42 6.27 -4.78 -7.93
C LEU A 42 7.04 -3.64 -7.26
N ALA A 43 7.06 -3.60 -5.93
CA ALA A 43 7.88 -2.67 -5.15
C ALA A 43 9.38 -2.85 -5.44
N HIS A 44 9.84 -4.10 -5.41
CA HIS A 44 11.22 -4.47 -5.73
C HIS A 44 11.57 -4.06 -7.17
N LEU A 45 10.75 -4.45 -8.13
CA LEU A 45 10.94 -4.07 -9.53
C LEU A 45 10.93 -2.56 -9.73
N ALA A 46 10.06 -1.82 -9.04
CA ALA A 46 9.97 -0.37 -9.13
C ALA A 46 11.09 0.38 -8.38
N GLY A 47 11.81 -0.29 -7.47
CA GLY A 47 12.75 0.35 -6.56
C GLY A 47 12.07 1.29 -5.57
N ILE A 48 10.80 1.04 -5.23
CA ILE A 48 10.00 1.87 -4.32
C ILE A 48 9.68 1.06 -3.08
N ALA A 49 10.10 1.53 -1.90
CA ALA A 49 9.73 0.90 -0.64
C ALA A 49 8.21 0.97 -0.42
N VAL A 50 7.60 -0.18 -0.14
CA VAL A 50 6.21 -0.27 0.30
C VAL A 50 6.11 0.06 1.78
N ARG A 51 5.08 0.81 2.13
CA ARG A 51 4.62 0.99 3.51
C ARG A 51 3.23 0.40 3.64
N TYR A 52 3.03 -0.42 4.65
CA TYR A 52 1.71 -0.95 4.97
C TYR A 52 1.07 -0.10 6.06
N LEU A 53 -0.20 0.22 5.88
CA LEU A 53 -1.00 0.96 6.85
C LEU A 53 -2.20 0.11 7.27
N GLY A 54 -2.47 0.08 8.57
CA GLY A 54 -3.64 -0.55 9.17
C GLY A 54 -4.56 0.50 9.80
N CYS A 55 -5.86 0.22 9.80
CA CYS A 55 -6.85 0.94 10.58
C CYS A 55 -7.46 -0.03 11.58
N SER A 56 -7.32 0.28 12.87
CA SER A 56 -7.83 -0.55 13.97
C SER A 56 -8.99 0.14 14.67
N VAL A 57 -10.04 -0.62 14.95
CA VAL A 57 -11.21 -0.17 15.73
C VAL A 57 -11.34 -1.10 16.91
N ASN A 58 -11.41 -0.56 18.13
CA ASN A 58 -11.46 -1.33 19.38
C ASN A 58 -10.31 -2.35 19.55
N GLY A 59 -9.12 -2.03 19.02
CA GLY A 59 -7.94 -2.90 19.10
C GLY A 59 -7.90 -4.04 18.09
N GLU A 60 -8.93 -4.19 17.24
CA GLU A 60 -8.89 -5.14 16.14
C GLU A 60 -8.62 -4.41 14.82
N LEU A 61 -7.69 -4.95 14.02
CA LEU A 61 -7.45 -4.49 12.67
C LEU A 61 -8.72 -4.71 11.83
N GLN A 62 -9.21 -3.67 11.16
CA GLN A 62 -10.42 -3.73 10.32
C GLN A 62 -10.10 -3.46 8.84
N ALA A 63 -9.00 -2.76 8.57
CA ALA A 63 -8.56 -2.49 7.21
C ALA A 63 -7.03 -2.46 7.14
N ALA A 64 -6.49 -2.89 6.01
CA ALA A 64 -5.07 -2.87 5.73
C ALA A 64 -4.84 -2.46 4.28
N ILE A 65 -3.92 -1.53 4.03
CA ILE A 65 -3.61 -1.02 2.69
C ILE A 65 -2.09 -0.94 2.46
N PRO A 66 -1.61 -1.31 1.26
CA PRO A 66 -0.24 -1.05 0.86
C PRO A 66 -0.14 0.34 0.21
N THR A 67 0.95 1.06 0.50
CA THR A 67 1.18 2.42 0.00
C THR A 67 2.59 2.60 -0.55
N TRP A 68 2.70 3.40 -1.61
CA TRP A 68 3.94 3.94 -2.16
C TRP A 68 4.01 5.43 -1.86
N GLY A 69 4.71 5.78 -0.77
CA GLY A 69 4.79 7.15 -0.30
C GLY A 69 3.40 7.68 0.07
N ARG A 70 2.83 8.53 -0.79
CA ARG A 70 1.51 9.16 -0.59
C ARG A 70 0.38 8.53 -1.41
N HIS A 71 0.67 7.52 -2.22
CA HIS A 71 -0.29 6.86 -3.10
C HIS A 71 -0.54 5.44 -2.63
N ILE A 72 -1.70 4.88 -2.96
CA ILE A 72 -1.93 3.44 -2.81
C ILE A 72 -0.92 2.73 -3.72
N ALA A 73 -0.34 1.63 -3.24
CA ALA A 73 0.59 0.86 -4.05
C ALA A 73 -0.09 0.44 -5.36
N LEU A 74 0.67 0.44 -6.46
CA LEU A 74 0.19 0.18 -7.83
C LEU A 74 -0.70 1.25 -8.46
N ALA A 75 -0.83 2.43 -7.84
CA ALA A 75 -1.46 3.56 -8.51
C ALA A 75 -0.72 3.89 -9.82
N LYS A 76 -1.46 3.92 -10.93
CA LYS A 76 -0.96 4.17 -12.30
C LYS A 76 -0.09 5.43 -12.41
N GLU A 77 -0.39 6.44 -11.60
CA GLU A 77 0.36 7.70 -11.53
C GLU A 77 1.80 7.51 -11.00
N VAL A 78 2.02 6.59 -10.05
CA VAL A 78 3.37 6.29 -9.55
C VAL A 78 4.20 5.55 -10.61
N LEU A 79 3.56 4.66 -11.38
CA LEU A 79 4.20 3.95 -12.50
C LEU A 79 4.59 4.92 -13.63
N LYS A 80 3.71 5.89 -13.96
CA LYS A 80 4.00 6.94 -14.95
C LYS A 80 5.15 7.84 -14.51
N GLN A 81 5.20 8.25 -13.23
CA GLN A 81 6.23 9.16 -12.71
C GLN A 81 7.63 8.53 -12.71
N GLN A 82 7.75 7.22 -12.53
CA GLN A 82 9.04 6.50 -12.56
C GLN A 82 9.56 6.22 -13.98
N LYS A 83 8.98 6.81 -15.04
CA LYS A 83 9.28 6.50 -16.45
C LYS A 83 9.12 5.01 -16.82
N LYS A 84 8.39 4.23 -16.01
CA LYS A 84 8.06 2.82 -16.23
C LYS A 84 6.69 2.70 -16.93
N ARG A 85 6.50 3.48 -18.00
CA ARG A 85 5.33 3.31 -18.88
C ARG A 85 5.44 1.97 -19.60
N GLY A 86 4.38 1.15 -19.54
CA GLY A 86 4.32 -0.16 -20.21
C GLY A 86 4.82 -1.35 -19.39
N VAL A 87 5.18 -1.19 -18.11
CA VAL A 87 5.63 -2.33 -17.28
C VAL A 87 4.45 -3.16 -16.76
N PHE A 88 3.27 -2.54 -16.59
CA PHE A 88 2.05 -3.24 -16.20
C PHE A 88 0.86 -2.68 -17.00
N ASP A 89 0.23 -3.54 -17.80
CA ASP A 89 -1.09 -3.30 -18.39
C ASP A 89 -2.14 -3.85 -17.39
N LEU A 90 -2.48 -3.01 -16.41
CA LEU A 90 -3.54 -3.22 -15.42
C LEU A 90 -4.65 -2.20 -15.64
#